data_AF-A0A9D4LUJ0-F1
#
_entry.id   AF-A0A9D4LUJ0-F1
#
_cell.length_a   1.000
_cell.length_b   1.000
_cell.length_c   1.000
_cell.angle_alpha   90.00
_cell.angle_beta   90.00
_cell.angle_gamma   90.00
#
_symmetry.space_group_name_H-M   'P 1'
#
loop_
_entity.id
_entity.type
_entity.pdbx_description
1 polymer ?
#
loop_
_entity_poly.entity_id
_entity_poly.type
_entity_poly.pdbx_seq_one_letter_code
_entity_poly.pdbx_strand_id
1 'polypeptide(L)'
;MEDKVGYPISDRKEINELVFGEKGLIKAVDVDTCNVRLKRIKRLRTSKDENVRGKQFLPYFVNKLVPTLHDFVIKPSLIGKVSTGWTNNNCESANHILKTATQWKLMDLSKFIAKVEQIVEGEKMERCRAVRGTGNFRLTEQFKHHQVSIDHWEMLTEEQRERKIKKFLCDYGKSHPNVVVSTDGSRTLIKTPSAGKKPCQRKRKLSERSRTPSAKRKL
;
A
#
# COMPACT_ATOMS: atom_id res chain seq x y z
N MET A 1 -24.91 -37.00 1.13
CA MET A 1 -24.80 -36.43 2.48
C MET A 1 -25.68 -35.19 2.49
N GLU A 2 -26.84 -35.28 3.13
CA GLU A 2 -27.74 -34.14 3.30
C GLU A 2 -27.23 -33.26 4.44
N ASP A 3 -27.05 -31.97 4.19
CA ASP A 3 -26.65 -30.98 5.20
C ASP A 3 -27.81 -30.80 6.20
N LYS A 4 -27.79 -31.56 7.29
CA LYS A 4 -28.83 -31.54 8.34
C LYS A 4 -28.92 -30.24 9.15
N VAL A 5 -27.92 -29.37 9.09
CA VAL A 5 -27.99 -27.99 9.62
C VAL A 5 -27.01 -27.15 8.81
N GLY A 6 -27.47 -26.44 7.80
CA GLY A 6 -26.58 -25.55 7.07
C GLY A 6 -27.19 -24.89 5.85
N TYR A 7 -26.68 -23.69 5.58
CA TYR A 7 -27.01 -22.88 4.40
C TYR A 7 -26.74 -23.67 3.10
N PRO A 8 -27.51 -23.46 2.02
CA PRO A 8 -27.33 -24.16 0.75
C PRO A 8 -25.89 -24.04 0.21
N ILE A 9 -25.42 -25.09 -0.46
CA ILE A 9 -24.06 -25.13 -1.04
C ILE A 9 -23.85 -24.02 -2.07
N SER A 10 -24.89 -23.64 -2.82
CA SER A 10 -24.89 -22.51 -3.76
C SER A 10 -24.52 -21.19 -3.08
N ASP A 11 -25.17 -20.92 -1.95
CA ASP A 11 -25.05 -19.66 -1.23
C ASP A 11 -23.71 -19.59 -0.49
N ARG A 12 -23.19 -20.74 -0.01
CA ARG A 12 -21.83 -20.81 0.55
C ARG A 12 -20.77 -20.54 -0.51
N LYS A 13 -20.96 -21.00 -1.75
CA LYS A 13 -20.07 -20.68 -2.87
C LYS A 13 -20.12 -19.20 -3.19
N GLU A 14 -21.31 -18.62 -3.27
CA GLU A 14 -21.48 -17.17 -3.49
C GLU A 14 -20.79 -16.34 -2.40
N ILE A 15 -20.95 -16.70 -1.12
CA ILE A 15 -20.28 -16.00 -0.01
C ILE A 15 -18.76 -16.18 -0.08
N ASN A 16 -18.28 -17.38 -0.40
CA ASN A 16 -16.84 -17.62 -0.54
C ASN A 16 -16.25 -16.83 -1.71
N GLU A 17 -16.95 -16.72 -2.83
CA GLU A 17 -16.55 -15.87 -3.96
C GLU A 17 -16.59 -14.39 -3.59
N LEU A 18 -17.60 -13.93 -2.84
CA LEU A 18 -17.71 -12.54 -2.40
C LEU A 18 -16.65 -12.16 -1.37
N VAL A 19 -16.27 -13.07 -0.47
CA VAL A 19 -15.25 -12.81 0.57
C VAL A 19 -13.84 -12.99 0.00
N PHE A 20 -13.57 -14.09 -0.70
CA PHE A 20 -12.22 -14.48 -1.09
C PHE A 20 -11.92 -14.35 -2.59
N GLY A 21 -12.94 -14.22 -3.45
CA GLY A 21 -12.81 -14.13 -4.92
C GLY A 21 -12.98 -15.49 -5.62
N GLU A 22 -12.90 -15.49 -6.96
CA GLU A 22 -13.11 -16.67 -7.85
C GLU A 22 -12.24 -17.89 -7.50
N LYS A 23 -11.08 -17.70 -6.84
CA LYS A 23 -10.16 -18.79 -6.46
C LYS A 23 -10.15 -19.10 -4.95
N GLY A 24 -11.14 -18.61 -4.21
CA GLY A 24 -11.32 -18.89 -2.79
C GLY A 24 -10.11 -18.48 -1.92
N LEU A 25 -9.89 -19.20 -0.82
CA LEU A 25 -8.82 -18.92 0.16
C LEU A 25 -7.40 -18.95 -0.42
N ILE A 26 -7.19 -19.63 -1.56
CA ILE A 26 -5.87 -19.81 -2.19
C ILE A 26 -5.34 -18.48 -2.78
N LYS A 27 -6.24 -17.61 -3.24
CA LYS A 27 -5.93 -16.22 -3.64
C LYS A 27 -6.65 -15.21 -2.74
N ALA A 28 -6.80 -15.53 -1.45
CA ALA A 28 -7.40 -14.58 -0.51
C ALA A 28 -6.65 -13.25 -0.58
N VAL A 29 -7.35 -12.21 -1.03
CA VAL A 29 -6.82 -10.85 -1.04
C VAL A 29 -6.55 -10.44 0.40
N ASP A 30 -5.52 -9.62 0.61
CA ASP A 30 -5.02 -9.24 1.92
C ASP A 30 -6.10 -8.86 2.95
N VAL A 31 -5.75 -8.97 4.22
CA VAL A 31 -6.65 -8.79 5.38
C VAL A 31 -7.46 -7.49 5.33
N ASP A 32 -6.86 -6.41 4.82
CA ASP A 32 -7.54 -5.13 4.68
C ASP A 32 -8.67 -5.19 3.63
N THR A 33 -8.45 -5.86 2.51
CA THR A 33 -9.46 -6.08 1.47
C THR A 33 -10.55 -7.05 1.96
N CYS A 34 -10.16 -8.12 2.67
CA CYS A 34 -11.13 -9.04 3.30
C CYS A 34 -12.06 -8.30 4.27
N ASN A 35 -11.52 -7.39 5.10
CA ASN A 35 -12.32 -6.55 6.00
C ASN A 35 -13.31 -5.64 5.26
N VAL A 36 -12.91 -5.05 4.13
CA VAL A 36 -13.80 -4.23 3.32
C VAL A 36 -14.91 -5.07 2.69
N ARG A 37 -14.59 -6.27 2.17
CA ARG A 37 -15.58 -7.21 1.63
C ARG A 37 -16.58 -7.67 2.67
N LEU A 38 -16.13 -8.00 3.89
CA LEU A 38 -17.01 -8.36 5.00
C LEU A 38 -17.97 -7.22 5.36
N LYS A 39 -17.48 -5.96 5.38
CA LYS A 39 -18.33 -4.78 5.57
C LYS A 39 -19.33 -4.59 4.43
N ARG A 40 -18.92 -4.84 3.18
CA ARG A 40 -19.77 -4.74 1.99
C ARG A 40 -20.88 -5.79 1.99
N ILE A 41 -20.56 -7.04 2.34
CA ILE A 41 -21.54 -8.14 2.47
C ILE A 41 -22.56 -7.80 3.56
N LYS A 42 -22.10 -7.30 4.72
CA LYS A 42 -22.99 -6.85 5.78
C LYS A 42 -23.97 -5.78 5.29
N ARG A 43 -23.50 -4.79 4.52
CA ARG A 43 -24.37 -3.75 3.94
C ARG A 43 -25.37 -4.30 2.90
N LEU A 44 -24.90 -5.09 1.93
CA LEU A 44 -25.72 -5.65 0.86
C LEU A 44 -26.82 -6.58 1.37
N ARG A 45 -26.52 -7.41 2.38
CA ARG A 45 -27.49 -8.31 3.01
C ARG A 45 -28.45 -7.58 3.96
N THR A 46 -28.09 -6.39 4.45
CA THR A 46 -29.03 -5.57 5.24
C THR A 46 -30.07 -4.87 4.34
N SER A 47 -29.72 -4.59 3.06
CA SER A 47 -30.59 -3.83 2.14
C SER A 47 -31.42 -4.67 1.18
N LYS A 48 -31.13 -5.97 1.00
CA LYS A 48 -31.80 -6.84 -0.01
C LYS A 48 -32.69 -7.94 0.58
N ASP A 49 -32.61 -8.21 1.88
CA ASP A 49 -33.25 -9.38 2.49
C ASP A 49 -34.46 -8.99 3.37
N GLU A 50 -35.59 -8.65 2.76
CA GLU A 50 -36.90 -8.73 3.43
C GLU A 50 -37.41 -10.19 3.53
N ASN A 51 -36.77 -11.12 2.81
CA ASN A 51 -37.11 -12.53 2.83
C ASN A 51 -36.64 -13.25 4.11
N VAL A 52 -37.47 -14.18 4.60
CA VAL A 52 -37.30 -14.96 5.85
C VAL A 52 -35.92 -15.61 5.99
N ARG A 53 -35.26 -15.98 4.89
CA ARG A 53 -33.90 -16.58 4.88
C ARG A 53 -32.79 -15.61 5.27
N GLY A 54 -32.86 -14.34 4.84
CA GLY A 54 -31.85 -13.36 5.20
C GLY A 54 -31.90 -12.93 6.67
N LYS A 55 -33.10 -12.98 7.29
CA LYS A 55 -33.30 -12.71 8.72
C LYS A 55 -32.57 -13.70 9.64
N GLN A 56 -32.40 -14.96 9.24
CA GLN A 56 -31.64 -15.97 10.01
C GLN A 56 -30.15 -15.98 9.66
N PHE A 57 -29.79 -15.63 8.42
CA PHE A 57 -28.39 -15.60 7.98
C PHE A 57 -27.61 -14.45 8.56
N LEU A 58 -28.18 -13.24 8.63
CA LEU A 58 -27.48 -12.05 9.12
C LEU A 58 -26.96 -12.23 10.57
N PRO A 59 -27.76 -12.75 11.52
CA PRO A 59 -27.29 -13.07 12.86
C PRO A 59 -26.20 -14.14 12.86
N TYR A 60 -26.34 -15.22 12.08
CA TYR A 60 -25.32 -16.26 11.98
C TYR A 60 -24.00 -15.73 11.39
N PHE A 61 -24.10 -14.91 10.34
CA PHE A 61 -22.95 -14.30 9.67
C PHE A 61 -22.21 -13.36 10.61
N VAL A 62 -22.94 -12.47 11.30
CA VAL A 62 -22.37 -11.46 12.20
C VAL A 62 -21.86 -12.07 13.52
N ASN A 63 -22.57 -13.04 14.10
CA ASN A 63 -22.26 -13.55 15.44
C ASN A 63 -21.34 -14.78 15.43
N LYS A 64 -21.29 -15.54 14.32
CA LYS A 64 -20.47 -16.76 14.24
C LYS A 64 -19.38 -16.67 13.18
N LEU A 65 -19.73 -16.34 11.93
CA LEU A 65 -18.76 -16.32 10.82
C LEU A 65 -17.77 -15.17 10.93
N VAL A 66 -18.22 -13.93 11.19
CA VAL A 66 -17.33 -12.77 11.31
C VAL A 66 -16.33 -12.95 12.47
N PRO A 67 -16.72 -13.39 13.69
CA PRO A 67 -15.77 -13.63 14.77
C PRO A 67 -14.79 -14.76 14.45
N THR A 68 -15.27 -15.85 13.83
CA THR A 68 -14.39 -16.96 13.41
C THR A 68 -13.36 -16.49 12.37
N LEU A 69 -13.79 -15.75 11.35
CA LEU A 69 -12.89 -15.16 10.36
C LEU A 69 -11.94 -14.15 11.01
N HIS A 70 -12.42 -13.38 11.97
CA HIS A 70 -11.60 -12.44 12.70
C HIS A 70 -10.53 -13.14 13.52
N ASP A 71 -10.85 -14.23 14.20
CA ASP A 71 -9.92 -14.93 15.07
C ASP A 71 -8.89 -15.76 14.31
N PHE A 72 -9.28 -16.37 13.19
CA PHE A 72 -8.38 -17.26 12.44
C PHE A 72 -7.69 -16.60 11.24
N VAL A 73 -8.21 -15.49 10.71
CA VAL A 73 -7.64 -14.82 9.52
C VAL A 73 -7.11 -13.43 9.85
N ILE A 74 -7.87 -12.64 10.62
CA ILE A 74 -7.55 -11.22 10.87
C ILE A 74 -6.56 -11.08 12.04
N LYS A 75 -6.84 -11.65 13.21
CA LYS A 75 -6.01 -11.54 14.42
C LYS A 75 -4.56 -11.98 14.21
N PRO A 76 -4.27 -13.15 13.60
CA PRO A 76 -2.88 -13.56 13.36
C PRO A 76 -2.12 -12.57 12.49
N SER A 77 -2.83 -11.91 11.57
CA SER A 77 -2.28 -10.92 10.64
C SER A 77 -2.11 -9.52 11.25
N LEU A 78 -2.62 -9.27 12.46
CA LEU A 78 -2.54 -7.99 13.17
C LEU A 78 -1.50 -7.98 14.30
N ILE A 79 -0.96 -9.14 14.68
CA ILE A 79 0.08 -9.25 15.72
C ILE A 79 1.32 -8.48 15.24
N GLY A 80 1.68 -7.42 15.95
CA GLY A 80 2.86 -6.57 15.65
C GLY A 80 2.56 -5.22 15.00
N LYS A 81 1.29 -4.80 14.85
CA LYS A 81 0.99 -3.42 14.39
C LYS A 81 1.40 -2.38 15.43
N VAL A 82 2.32 -1.50 15.05
CA VAL A 82 2.76 -0.34 15.84
C VAL A 82 1.66 0.72 15.84
N SER A 83 1.40 1.33 16.99
CA SER A 83 0.34 2.34 17.16
C SER A 83 0.56 3.57 16.28
N THR A 84 -0.55 4.17 15.87
CA THR A 84 -0.68 5.22 14.84
C THR A 84 0.13 6.50 15.10
N GLY A 85 0.86 6.95 14.08
CA GLY A 85 1.29 8.35 13.92
C GLY A 85 2.78 8.58 13.72
N TRP A 86 3.63 7.60 14.05
CA TRP A 86 5.07 7.76 13.92
C TRP A 86 5.55 7.26 12.56
N THR A 87 5.93 8.19 11.68
CA THR A 87 6.56 7.89 10.39
C THR A 87 8.03 8.24 10.49
N ASN A 88 8.90 7.24 10.54
CA ASN A 88 10.34 7.44 10.50
C ASN A 88 10.92 6.76 9.25
N ASN A 89 11.58 7.54 8.39
CA ASN A 89 12.31 7.05 7.22
C ASN A 89 13.84 7.17 7.41
N ASN A 90 14.30 7.28 8.66
CA ASN A 90 15.72 7.35 8.99
C ASN A 90 16.38 5.99 8.72
N CYS A 91 17.59 5.98 8.18
CA CYS A 91 18.41 4.78 8.05
C CYS A 91 18.59 4.03 9.39
N GLU A 92 18.60 4.75 10.52
CA GLU A 92 18.65 4.13 11.85
C GLU A 92 17.43 3.26 12.17
N SER A 93 16.27 3.58 11.60
CA SER A 93 15.06 2.75 11.77
C SER A 93 15.19 1.42 11.02
N ALA A 94 15.78 1.43 9.81
CA ALA A 94 16.08 0.21 9.07
C ALA A 94 17.11 -0.66 9.82
N ASN A 95 18.17 -0.03 10.36
CA ASN A 95 19.15 -0.71 11.21
C ASN A 95 18.49 -1.32 12.45
N HIS A 96 17.59 -0.60 13.10
CA HIS A 96 16.85 -1.09 14.25
C HIS A 96 15.98 -2.31 13.90
N ILE A 97 15.25 -2.26 12.77
CA ILE A 97 14.44 -3.40 12.30
C ILE A 97 15.33 -4.62 12.05
N LEU A 98 16.47 -4.45 11.36
CA LEU A 98 17.42 -5.52 11.10
C LEU A 98 17.95 -6.13 12.41
N LYS A 99 18.43 -5.29 13.33
CA LYS A 99 18.96 -5.74 14.64
C LYS A 99 17.90 -6.45 15.47
N THR A 100 16.66 -5.96 15.45
CA THR A 100 15.53 -6.57 16.15
C THR A 100 15.18 -7.93 15.54
N ALA A 101 15.14 -8.02 14.21
CA ALA A 101 14.81 -9.24 13.49
C ALA A 101 15.86 -10.35 13.65
N THR A 102 17.14 -9.99 13.85
CA THR A 102 18.23 -10.93 14.16
C THR A 102 18.43 -11.15 15.66
N GLN A 103 17.64 -10.50 16.51
CA GLN A 103 17.80 -10.50 17.98
C GLN A 103 19.22 -10.09 18.41
N TRP A 104 19.87 -9.21 17.65
CA TRP A 104 21.25 -8.77 17.88
C TRP A 104 22.29 -9.89 17.86
N LYS A 105 21.95 -11.06 17.29
CA LYS A 105 22.85 -12.21 17.21
C LYS A 105 23.61 -12.20 15.89
N LEU A 106 24.85 -12.69 15.95
CA LEU A 106 25.63 -13.06 14.77
C LEU A 106 24.92 -14.22 14.07
N MET A 107 24.75 -14.11 12.77
CA MET A 107 24.14 -15.15 11.93
C MET A 107 25.08 -15.47 10.78
N ASP A 108 24.99 -16.71 10.29
CA ASP A 108 25.62 -17.09 9.03
C ASP A 108 25.11 -16.21 7.88
N LEU A 109 25.99 -15.92 6.92
CA LEU A 109 25.70 -15.02 5.80
C LEU A 109 24.47 -15.50 5.01
N SER A 110 24.35 -16.81 4.79
CA SER A 110 23.22 -17.40 4.04
C SER A 110 21.89 -17.15 4.76
N LYS A 111 21.87 -17.33 6.08
CA LYS A 111 20.68 -17.08 6.93
C LYS A 111 20.36 -15.59 7.01
N PHE A 112 21.38 -14.75 7.04
CA PHE A 112 21.23 -13.30 7.04
C PHE A 112 20.60 -12.80 5.73
N ILE A 113 21.09 -13.26 4.58
CA ILE A 113 20.53 -12.91 3.26
C ILE A 113 19.04 -13.28 3.20
N ALA A 114 18.69 -14.51 3.58
CA ALA A 114 17.30 -14.96 3.61
C ALA A 114 16.42 -14.11 4.55
N LYS A 115 16.96 -13.65 5.68
CA LYS A 115 16.22 -12.80 6.63
C LYS A 115 16.01 -11.39 6.09
N VAL A 116 17.02 -10.82 5.43
CA VAL A 116 16.90 -9.52 4.76
C VAL A 116 15.87 -9.59 3.64
N GLU A 117 15.88 -10.66 2.84
CA GLU A 117 14.89 -10.89 1.80
C GLU A 117 13.47 -10.93 2.36
N GLN A 118 13.23 -11.64 3.48
CA GLN A 118 11.94 -11.65 4.16
C GLN A 118 11.49 -10.25 4.60
N ILE A 119 12.40 -9.43 5.13
CA ILE A 119 12.09 -8.05 5.54
C ILE A 119 11.71 -7.20 4.33
N VAL A 120 12.51 -7.28 3.26
CA VAL A 120 12.27 -6.53 2.01
C VAL A 120 10.94 -6.92 1.38
N GLU A 121 10.59 -8.21 1.38
CA GLU A 121 9.30 -8.67 0.87
C GLU A 121 8.13 -8.17 1.74
N GLY A 122 8.31 -8.16 3.07
CA GLY A 122 7.40 -7.51 4.00
C GLY A 122 7.17 -6.03 3.67
N GLU A 123 8.24 -5.28 3.41
CA GLU A 123 8.16 -3.88 3.02
C GLU A 123 7.44 -3.68 1.69
N LYS A 124 7.69 -4.53 0.68
CA LYS A 124 6.99 -4.45 -0.60
C LYS A 124 5.47 -4.61 -0.41
N MET A 125 5.03 -5.56 0.41
CA MET A 125 3.61 -5.74 0.74
C MET A 125 3.03 -4.51 1.45
N GLU A 126 3.77 -3.92 2.37
CA GLU A 126 3.35 -2.71 3.07
C GLU A 126 3.28 -1.49 2.14
N ARG A 127 4.12 -1.37 1.11
CA ARG A 127 4.00 -0.32 0.07
C ARG A 127 2.67 -0.45 -0.68
N CYS A 128 2.26 -1.66 -1.02
CA CYS A 128 0.96 -1.91 -1.65
C CYS A 128 -0.21 -1.51 -0.73
N ARG A 129 -0.09 -1.74 0.58
CA ARG A 129 -1.06 -1.26 1.60
C ARG A 129 -1.08 0.26 1.67
N ALA A 130 0.09 0.92 1.71
CA ALA A 130 0.20 2.38 1.74
C ALA A 130 -0.46 3.05 0.53
N VAL A 131 -0.31 2.49 -0.67
CA VAL A 131 -0.97 2.97 -1.90
C VAL A 131 -2.51 2.92 -1.78
N ARG A 132 -3.05 1.97 -1.02
CA ARG A 132 -4.49 1.85 -0.77
C ARG A 132 -4.97 2.69 0.42
N GLY A 133 -4.06 3.38 1.10
CA GLY A 133 -4.34 4.08 2.35
C GLY A 133 -4.61 3.13 3.52
N THR A 134 -4.11 1.88 3.46
CA THR A 134 -4.21 0.89 4.54
C THR A 134 -2.83 0.54 5.09
N GLY A 135 -2.78 -0.24 6.17
CA GLY A 135 -1.53 -0.61 6.83
C GLY A 135 -0.94 0.48 7.73
N ASN A 136 0.32 0.31 8.10
CA ASN A 136 1.02 1.21 9.02
C ASN A 136 1.73 2.36 8.29
N PHE A 137 2.06 2.16 7.02
CA PHE A 137 2.77 3.13 6.20
C PHE A 137 1.80 4.08 5.50
N ARG A 138 2.25 5.33 5.30
CA ARG A 138 1.47 6.37 4.64
C ARG A 138 2.28 6.99 3.51
N LEU A 139 1.59 7.34 2.43
CA LEU A 139 2.18 8.13 1.35
C LEU A 139 2.46 9.56 1.83
N THR A 140 3.63 10.08 1.49
CA THR A 140 3.95 11.49 1.69
C THR A 140 3.16 12.37 0.72
N GLU A 141 3.05 13.66 0.99
CA GLU A 141 2.15 14.55 0.22
C GLU A 141 2.46 14.59 -1.28
N GLN A 142 3.74 14.46 -1.62
CA GLN A 142 4.23 14.45 -2.99
C GLN A 142 3.74 13.25 -3.82
N PHE A 143 3.33 12.17 -3.15
CA PHE A 143 2.86 10.93 -3.76
C PHE A 143 1.38 10.64 -3.48
N LYS A 144 0.66 11.54 -2.80
CA LYS A 144 -0.77 11.38 -2.50
C LYS A 144 -1.62 11.11 -3.74
N HIS A 145 -1.21 11.56 -4.93
CA HIS A 145 -1.93 11.29 -6.18
C HIS A 145 -1.87 9.84 -6.65
N HIS A 146 -0.97 9.02 -6.11
CA HIS A 146 -0.96 7.58 -6.35
C HIS A 146 -1.92 6.82 -5.44
N GLN A 147 -2.51 7.48 -4.44
CA GLN A 147 -3.44 6.83 -3.53
C GLN A 147 -4.67 6.33 -4.30
N VAL A 148 -5.06 5.10 -4.03
CA VAL A 148 -6.21 4.44 -4.64
C VAL A 148 -7.20 4.02 -3.57
N SER A 149 -8.49 4.30 -3.76
CA SER A 149 -9.53 3.75 -2.89
C SER A 149 -9.55 2.22 -2.96
N ILE A 150 -9.79 1.56 -1.84
CA ILE A 150 -9.85 0.09 -1.76
C ILE A 150 -10.88 -0.46 -2.76
N ASP A 151 -12.04 0.20 -2.90
CA ASP A 151 -13.09 -0.22 -3.84
C ASP A 151 -12.60 -0.21 -5.31
N HIS A 152 -11.83 0.81 -5.69
CA HIS A 152 -11.24 0.87 -7.03
C HIS A 152 -10.12 -0.15 -7.19
N TRP A 153 -9.33 -0.40 -6.13
CA TRP A 153 -8.26 -1.40 -6.15
C TRP A 153 -8.79 -2.82 -6.38
N GLU A 154 -9.94 -3.16 -5.81
CA GLU A 154 -10.59 -4.45 -6.01
C GLU A 154 -10.97 -4.69 -7.47
N MET A 155 -11.45 -3.65 -8.16
CA MET A 155 -11.86 -3.73 -9.57
C MET A 155 -10.69 -3.90 -10.54
N LEU A 156 -9.46 -3.58 -10.11
CA LEU A 156 -8.27 -3.71 -10.95
C LEU A 156 -7.81 -5.18 -11.03
N THR A 157 -7.38 -5.59 -12.22
CA THR A 157 -6.71 -6.88 -12.42
C THR A 157 -5.32 -6.90 -11.77
N GLU A 158 -4.76 -8.09 -11.56
CA GLU A 158 -3.43 -8.28 -10.96
C GLU A 158 -2.35 -7.49 -11.73
N GLU A 159 -2.36 -7.57 -13.06
CA GLU A 159 -1.45 -6.80 -13.92
C GLU A 159 -1.62 -5.28 -13.83
N GLN A 160 -2.85 -4.79 -13.63
CA GLN A 160 -3.11 -3.36 -13.49
C GLN A 160 -2.61 -2.86 -12.13
N ARG A 161 -2.73 -3.67 -11.08
CA ARG A 161 -2.18 -3.37 -9.75
C ARG A 161 -0.66 -3.28 -9.80
N GLU A 162 0.00 -4.25 -10.44
CA GLU A 162 1.45 -4.22 -10.65
C GLU A 162 1.90 -2.99 -11.43
N ARG A 163 1.20 -2.64 -12.52
CA ARG A 163 1.49 -1.42 -13.29
C ARG A 163 1.37 -0.16 -12.44
N LYS A 164 0.36 -0.05 -11.58
CA LYS A 164 0.23 1.08 -10.65
C LYS A 164 1.39 1.15 -9.65
N ILE A 165 1.77 0.02 -9.06
CA ILE A 165 2.89 -0.04 -8.11
C ILE A 165 4.19 0.32 -8.80
N LYS A 166 4.44 -0.22 -9.99
CA LYS A 166 5.62 0.12 -10.80
C LYS A 166 5.65 1.61 -11.13
N LYS A 167 4.51 2.20 -11.50
CA LYS A 167 4.40 3.64 -11.74
C LYS A 167 4.70 4.46 -10.49
N PHE A 168 4.25 4.02 -9.31
CA PHE A 168 4.57 4.66 -8.04
C PHE A 168 6.08 4.59 -7.74
N LEU A 169 6.72 3.43 -7.93
CA LEU A 169 8.16 3.25 -7.69
C LEU A 169 9.05 4.02 -8.66
N CYS A 170 8.59 4.26 -9.88
CA CYS A 170 9.31 5.04 -10.90
C CYS A 170 9.00 6.55 -10.85
N ASP A 171 8.03 6.98 -10.03
CA ASP A 171 7.72 8.40 -9.88
C ASP A 171 8.71 9.04 -8.90
N TYR A 172 9.24 10.22 -9.27
CA TYR A 172 10.08 11.02 -8.38
C TYR A 172 9.26 12.02 -7.54
N GLY A 173 7.93 11.96 -7.66
CA GLY A 173 6.99 12.80 -6.93
C GLY A 173 6.69 14.10 -7.67
N LYS A 174 5.56 14.72 -7.33
CA LYS A 174 5.22 16.04 -7.88
C LYS A 174 6.17 17.09 -7.33
N SER A 175 7.11 17.55 -8.15
CA SER A 175 7.90 18.74 -7.84
C SER A 175 6.96 19.91 -7.61
N HIS A 176 7.13 20.62 -6.50
CA HIS A 176 6.40 21.87 -6.29
C HIS A 176 6.74 22.81 -7.45
N PRO A 177 5.77 23.42 -8.14
CA PRO A 177 6.02 24.22 -9.34
C PRO A 177 7.02 25.37 -9.08
N ASN A 178 7.07 25.80 -7.83
CA ASN A 178 7.95 26.85 -7.32
C ASN A 178 9.25 26.32 -6.71
N VAL A 179 9.62 25.06 -6.87
CA VAL A 179 10.88 24.51 -6.33
C VAL A 179 11.66 23.85 -7.46
N VAL A 180 12.90 24.30 -7.62
CA VAL A 180 13.89 23.71 -8.53
C VAL A 180 14.84 22.89 -7.68
N VAL A 181 14.92 21.60 -7.98
CA VAL A 181 15.86 20.70 -7.33
C VAL A 181 17.10 20.59 -8.21
N SER A 182 18.29 20.62 -7.60
CA SER A 182 19.56 20.34 -8.26
C SER A 182 19.52 18.97 -8.95
N THR A 183 20.32 18.79 -10.00
CA THR A 183 20.43 17.53 -10.74
C THR A 183 20.80 16.35 -9.85
N ASP A 184 21.56 16.62 -8.78
CA ASP A 184 22.02 15.62 -7.79
C ASP A 184 21.05 15.47 -6.61
N GLY A 185 19.88 16.13 -6.62
CA GLY A 185 18.88 16.05 -5.56
C GLY A 185 19.23 16.79 -4.25
N SER A 186 20.49 17.22 -4.08
CA SER A 186 21.02 17.72 -2.80
C SER A 186 20.57 19.13 -2.40
N ARG A 187 20.06 19.94 -3.35
CA ARG A 187 19.65 21.32 -3.09
C ARG A 187 18.30 21.62 -3.72
N THR A 188 17.39 22.15 -2.94
CA THR A 188 16.09 22.66 -3.36
C THR A 188 16.11 24.19 -3.27
N LEU A 189 15.78 24.87 -4.37
CA LEU A 189 15.70 26.32 -4.44
C LEU A 189 14.29 26.73 -4.80
N ILE A 190 13.76 27.76 -4.13
CA ILE A 190 12.49 28.36 -4.54
C ILE A 190 12.72 29.11 -5.85
N LYS A 191 11.92 28.79 -6.86
CA LYS A 191 11.94 29.37 -8.20
C LYS A 191 11.52 30.84 -8.06
N THR A 192 12.50 31.74 -8.09
CA THR A 192 12.22 33.18 -8.08
C THR A 192 11.35 33.55 -9.29
N PRO A 193 10.29 34.37 -9.12
CA PRO A 193 9.46 34.82 -10.23
C PRO A 193 10.32 35.48 -11.31
N SER A 194 9.89 35.39 -12.56
CA SER A 194 10.55 35.99 -13.73
C SER A 194 10.57 37.53 -13.72
N ALA A 195 10.13 38.16 -12.62
CA ALA A 195 10.30 39.57 -12.36
C ALA A 195 11.79 39.93 -12.51
N GLY A 196 12.10 40.86 -13.42
CA GLY A 196 13.46 41.26 -13.76
C GLY A 196 13.98 40.80 -15.13
N LYS A 197 13.15 40.21 -16.01
CA LYS A 197 13.46 40.22 -17.44
C LYS A 197 13.18 41.62 -17.99
N LYS A 198 14.18 42.27 -18.60
CA LYS A 198 13.96 43.52 -19.32
C LYS A 198 12.99 43.27 -20.49
N PRO A 199 12.19 44.26 -20.92
CA PRO A 199 11.43 44.16 -22.15
C PRO A 199 12.33 43.67 -23.30
N CYS A 200 11.83 42.72 -24.10
CA CYS A 200 12.56 42.03 -25.18
C CYS A 200 13.66 41.02 -24.77
N GLN A 201 13.93 40.83 -23.46
CA GLN A 201 14.94 39.87 -23.02
C GLN A 201 14.38 38.44 -22.90
N ARG A 202 14.55 37.62 -23.95
CA ARG A 202 14.08 36.21 -23.96
C ARG A 202 14.75 35.34 -22.88
N LYS A 203 16.06 35.50 -22.64
CA LYS A 203 16.86 34.75 -21.65
C LYS A 203 17.70 35.69 -20.77
N ARG A 204 17.86 35.38 -19.47
CA ARG A 204 18.82 36.08 -18.60
C ARG A 204 20.24 35.77 -19.08
N LYS A 205 21.15 36.76 -19.12
CA LYS A 205 22.58 36.50 -19.33
C LYS A 205 23.06 35.67 -18.14
N LEU A 206 23.55 34.46 -18.39
CA LEU A 206 24.21 33.63 -17.38
C LEU A 206 25.54 34.28 -17.02
N SER A 207 25.76 34.60 -15.75
CA SER A 207 27.08 35.02 -15.29
C SER A 207 28.05 33.83 -15.32
N GLU A 208 29.33 34.11 -15.53
CA GLU A 208 30.40 33.11 -15.59
C GLU A 208 30.44 32.20 -14.35
N ARG A 209 30.16 32.77 -13.16
CA ARG A 209 30.06 32.06 -11.87
C ARG A 209 28.89 31.07 -11.76
N SER A 210 27.95 31.07 -12.71
CA SER A 210 26.78 30.19 -12.72
C SER A 210 26.89 29.04 -13.72
N ARG A 211 28.06 28.87 -14.35
CA ARG A 211 28.32 27.76 -15.27
C ARG A 211 28.87 26.58 -14.48
N THR A 212 28.15 25.47 -14.45
CA THR A 212 28.72 24.17 -14.06
C THR A 212 29.71 23.77 -15.17
N PRO A 213 31.00 23.56 -14.87
CA PRO A 213 31.95 23.10 -15.89
C PRO A 213 31.51 21.72 -16.38
N SER A 214 31.27 21.59 -17.68
CA SER A 214 30.96 20.29 -18.29
C SER A 214 32.21 19.43 -18.25
N ALA A 215 32.27 18.48 -17.32
CA ALA A 215 33.34 17.48 -17.28
C ALA A 215 33.13 16.46 -18.41
N LYS A 216 33.40 16.86 -19.65
CA LYS A 216 33.72 15.89 -20.71
C LYS A 216 35.20 15.54 -20.55
N ARG A 217 35.48 14.59 -19.64
CA ARG A 217 36.74 13.84 -19.72
C ARG A 217 36.71 13.10 -21.06
N LYS A 218 37.55 13.53 -22.01
CA LYS A 218 37.92 12.70 -23.14
C LYS A 218 38.68 11.49 -22.55
N LEU A 219 38.15 10.29 -22.78
CA LEU A 219 38.92 9.05 -22.68
C LEU A 219 40.00 9.05 -23.76
#